data_AF-A0A7V2EME6-F1
#
_entry.id   AF-A0A7V2EME6-F1
#
_cell.length_a   1.000
_cell.length_b   1.000
_cell.length_c   1.000
_cell.angle_alpha   90.00
_cell.angle_beta   90.00
_cell.angle_gamma   90.00
#
_symmetry.space_group_name_H-M   'P 1'
#
loop_
_entity.id
_entity.type
_entity.pdbx_description
1 polymer ?
#
loop_
_entity_poly.entity_id
_entity_poly.type
_entity_poly.pdbx_seq_one_letter_code
_entity_poly.pdbx_strand_id
1 'polypeptide(L)'
;MEKTFENVALVLDAQTFVADTDYGVIRLDKVMRPEHYNLDDGKLKRKLCKLIEGRKVEVNTIDTDRIGRRIAHVTVDGMSVNEIMRREIIRLYGCDNQKVIDN
;
A
#
# COMPACT_ATOMS: atom_id res chain seq x y z
N MET A 1 8.65 4.30 15.84
CA MET A 1 7.59 4.49 14.82
C MET A 1 7.54 5.96 14.50
N GLU A 2 7.74 6.32 13.23
CA GLU A 2 7.77 7.69 12.75
C GLU A 2 6.46 7.99 12.01
N LYS A 3 5.76 9.05 12.41
CA LYS A 3 4.50 9.46 11.82
C LYS A 3 4.69 10.77 11.06
N THR A 4 4.46 10.73 9.76
CA THR A 4 4.55 11.88 8.85
C THR A 4 3.26 12.07 8.07
N PHE A 5 3.09 13.26 7.51
CA PHE A 5 2.02 13.54 6.57
C PHE A 5 2.64 13.83 5.20
N GLU A 6 2.18 13.10 4.19
CA GLU A 6 2.79 13.09 2.87
C GLU A 6 1.73 13.38 1.82
N ASN A 7 2.06 14.20 0.82
CA ASN A 7 1.24 14.28 -0.39
C ASN A 7 1.66 13.13 -1.32
N VAL A 8 0.69 12.43 -1.91
CA VAL A 8 0.97 11.33 -2.83
C VAL A 8 1.16 11.85 -4.25
N ALA A 9 2.40 11.74 -4.73
CA ALA A 9 2.81 12.16 -6.06
C ALA A 9 2.32 11.22 -7.16
N LEU A 10 2.50 9.91 -6.93
CA LEU A 10 2.30 8.87 -7.94
C LEU A 10 2.07 7.51 -7.29
N VAL A 11 1.12 6.74 -7.83
CA VAL A 11 0.96 5.32 -7.49
C VAL A 11 1.71 4.43 -8.50
N LEU A 12 2.67 3.65 -8.01
CA LEU A 12 3.51 2.79 -8.84
C LEU A 12 2.81 1.47 -9.18
N ASP A 13 2.28 0.79 -8.16
CA ASP A 13 1.63 -0.51 -8.27
C ASP A 13 0.50 -0.67 -7.23
N ALA A 14 -0.02 -1.89 -7.03
CA ALA A 14 -1.11 -2.19 -6.10
C ALA A 14 -0.81 -1.92 -4.60
N GLN A 15 0.45 -1.71 -4.23
CA GLN A 15 0.87 -1.58 -2.83
C GLN A 15 1.95 -0.51 -2.61
N THR A 16 2.41 0.17 -3.66
CA THR A 16 3.56 1.08 -3.62
C THR A 16 3.21 2.42 -4.25
N PHE A 17 3.58 3.51 -3.58
CA PHE A 17 3.40 4.89 -4.07
C PHE A 17 4.60 5.77 -3.70
N VAL A 18 4.68 6.92 -4.33
CA VAL A 18 5.70 7.94 -4.11
C VAL A 18 5.08 9.10 -3.34
N ALA A 19 5.71 9.50 -2.26
CA ALA A 19 5.41 10.76 -1.56
C ALA A 19 6.14 11.93 -2.23
N ASP A 20 5.53 13.12 -2.24
CA ASP A 20 6.15 14.34 -2.76
C ASP A 20 7.38 14.75 -1.94
N THR A 21 7.35 14.52 -0.61
CA THR A 21 8.48 14.85 0.25
C THR A 21 9.65 13.92 -0.05
N ASP A 22 10.78 14.49 -0.47
CA ASP A 22 12.03 13.81 -0.81
C ASP A 22 11.90 12.64 -1.82
N TYR A 23 10.81 12.61 -2.59
CA TYR A 23 10.48 11.49 -3.49
C TYR A 23 10.52 10.12 -2.80
N GLY A 24 10.16 10.08 -1.51
CA GLY A 24 10.22 8.86 -0.71
C GLY A 24 9.24 7.79 -1.18
N VAL A 25 9.74 6.62 -1.56
CA VAL A 25 8.90 5.48 -1.96
C VAL A 25 8.35 4.79 -0.71
N ILE A 26 7.03 4.61 -0.67
CA ILE A 26 6.30 3.96 0.43
C ILE A 26 5.62 2.70 -0.09
N ARG A 27 5.79 1.61 0.65
CA ARG A 27 5.10 0.33 0.47
C ARG A 27 4.11 0.11 1.62
N LEU A 28 2.87 -0.24 1.28
CA LEU A 28 1.85 -0.58 2.27
C LEU A 28 2.22 -1.86 3.02
N ASP A 29 2.26 -1.78 4.35
CA ASP A 29 2.43 -2.94 5.22
C ASP A 29 1.29 -3.97 5.07
N LYS A 30 1.67 -5.25 5.04
CA LYS A 30 0.77 -6.41 4.97
C LYS A 30 -0.26 -6.36 3.84
N VAL A 31 0.00 -5.58 2.80
CA VAL A 31 -0.72 -5.66 1.52
C VAL A 31 0.19 -6.48 0.63
N MET A 32 -0.19 -7.72 0.35
CA MET A 32 0.59 -8.63 -0.47
C MET A 32 -0.29 -9.22 -1.57
N ARG A 33 0.14 -9.04 -2.80
CA ARG A 33 -0.48 -9.70 -3.96
C ARG A 33 -0.18 -11.21 -3.90
N PRO A 34 -1.16 -12.08 -4.13
CA PRO A 34 -0.90 -13.51 -4.24
C PRO A 34 -0.03 -13.80 -5.48
N GLU A 35 1.03 -14.61 -5.31
CA GLU A 35 2.10 -14.82 -6.31
C GLU A 35 1.61 -15.38 -7.65
N HIS A 36 0.49 -16.11 -7.63
CA HIS A 36 -0.05 -16.79 -8.82
C HIS A 36 -1.01 -15.96 -9.66
N TYR A 37 -1.35 -14.73 -9.24
CA TYR A 37 -2.34 -13.89 -9.92
C TYR A 37 -1.70 -12.67 -10.56
N ASN A 38 -1.14 -12.86 -11.77
CA ASN A 38 -0.57 -11.80 -12.59
C ASN A 38 -1.62 -10.97 -13.36
N LEU A 39 -2.90 -11.37 -13.34
CA LEU A 39 -3.89 -10.87 -14.31
C LEU A 39 -4.66 -9.61 -13.89
N ASP A 40 -4.63 -9.18 -12.62
CA ASP A 40 -5.51 -8.08 -12.14
C ASP A 40 -4.78 -6.94 -11.40
N ASP A 41 -3.46 -6.83 -11.56
CA ASP A 41 -2.64 -5.75 -10.95
C ASP A 41 -3.16 -4.35 -11.33
N GLY A 42 -3.69 -4.21 -12.54
CA GLY A 42 -4.31 -2.96 -13.00
C GLY A 42 -5.56 -2.55 -12.21
N LYS A 43 -6.38 -3.49 -11.72
CA LYS A 43 -7.58 -3.15 -10.91
C LYS A 43 -7.17 -2.64 -9.54
N LEU A 44 -6.23 -3.32 -8.89
CA LEU A 44 -5.73 -2.91 -7.58
C LEU A 44 -4.96 -1.60 -7.66
N LYS A 45 -4.09 -1.42 -8.65
CA LYS A 45 -3.44 -0.14 -8.91
C LYS A 45 -4.46 0.97 -9.08
N ARG A 46 -5.47 0.79 -9.93
CA ARG A 46 -6.55 1.78 -10.11
C ARG A 46 -7.32 2.06 -8.82
N LYS A 47 -7.54 1.05 -7.98
CA LYS A 47 -8.18 1.22 -6.67
C LYS A 47 -7.32 2.09 -5.76
N LEU A 48 -6.02 1.82 -5.69
CA LEU A 48 -5.09 2.61 -4.90
C LEU A 48 -4.97 4.04 -5.44
N CYS A 49 -4.80 4.23 -6.76
CA CYS A 49 -4.83 5.55 -7.41
C CYS A 49 -6.03 6.37 -6.96
N LYS A 50 -7.25 5.84 -7.14
CA LYS A 50 -8.49 6.52 -6.74
C LYS A 50 -8.57 6.83 -5.25
N LEU A 51 -7.88 6.04 -4.42
CA LEU A 51 -7.93 6.19 -2.98
C LEU A 51 -6.96 7.25 -2.49
N ILE A 52 -5.76 7.38 -3.06
CA ILE A 52 -4.70 8.20 -2.46
C ILE A 52 -3.99 9.16 -3.42
N GLU A 53 -4.03 8.98 -4.73
CA GLU A 53 -3.24 9.80 -5.67
C GLU A 53 -3.67 11.27 -5.62
N GLY A 54 -2.70 12.17 -5.49
CA GLY A 54 -2.94 13.61 -5.32
C GLY A 54 -3.54 14.01 -3.96
N ARG A 55 -3.64 13.07 -3.00
CA ARG A 55 -4.19 13.33 -1.67
C ARG A 55 -3.08 13.37 -0.63
N LYS A 56 -3.36 14.08 0.47
CA LYS A 56 -2.54 14.04 1.68
C LYS A 56 -2.89 12.81 2.49
N VAL A 57 -1.88 12.02 2.85
CA VAL A 57 -2.02 10.80 3.64
C VAL A 57 -1.19 10.90 4.91
N GLU A 58 -1.65 10.24 5.96
CA GLU A 58 -0.86 9.98 7.15
C GLU A 58 -0.08 8.68 6.94
N VAL A 59 1.23 8.73 7.16
CA VAL A 59 2.16 7.62 6.98
C VAL A 59 2.80 7.31 8.33
N ASN A 60 2.59 6.11 8.83
CA ASN A 60 3.26 5.60 10.02
C ASN A 60 4.25 4.51 9.61
N THR A 61 5.52 4.90 9.47
CA THR A 61 6.60 4.02 9.02
C THR A 61 6.95 3.05 10.15
N ILE A 62 6.93 1.76 9.81
CA ILE A 62 7.24 0.66 10.73
C ILE A 62 8.61 0.04 10.46
N ASP A 63 9.06 0.07 9.20
CA ASP A 63 10.33 -0.52 8.78
C ASP A 63 10.81 0.11 7.47
N THR A 64 12.04 -0.19 7.05
CA THR A 64 12.59 0.18 5.75
C THR A 64 13.18 -1.07 5.10
N ASP A 65 12.80 -1.35 3.86
CA ASP A 65 13.31 -2.53 3.16
C ASP A 65 14.76 -2.34 2.65
N ARG A 66 15.36 -3.43 2.16
CA ARG A 66 16.77 -3.46 1.70
C ARG A 66 17.09 -2.47 0.57
N ILE A 67 16.08 -1.98 -0.15
CA ILE A 67 16.25 -1.02 -1.25
C ILE A 67 15.80 0.39 -0.84
N GLY A 68 15.58 0.63 0.45
CA GLY A 68 15.29 1.95 1.01
C GLY A 68 13.82 2.37 0.94
N ARG A 69 12.88 1.48 0.61
CA ARG A 69 11.45 1.83 0.64
C ARG A 69 10.93 1.79 2.07
N ARG A 70 10.18 2.80 2.47
CA ARG A 70 9.48 2.85 3.76
C ARG A 70 8.32 1.86 3.73
N ILE A 71 8.27 0.93 4.68
CA ILE A 71 7.12 0.05 4.91
C ILE A 71 6.24 0.73 5.95
N ALA A 72 4.97 0.98 5.63
CA ALA A 72 4.13 1.82 6.46
C ALA A 72 2.66 1.39 6.56
N HIS A 73 2.04 1.77 7.69
CA HIS A 73 0.60 1.91 7.80
C HIS A 73 0.18 3.28 7.28
N VAL A 74 -0.80 3.30 6.37
CA VAL A 74 -1.22 4.53 5.71
C VAL A 74 -2.71 4.77 5.94
N THR A 75 -3.04 6.00 6.29
CA THR A 75 -4.40 6.46 6.54
C THR A 75 -4.70 7.66 5.65
N VAL A 76 -5.90 7.67 5.05
CA VAL A 76 -6.42 8.81 4.28
C VAL A 76 -7.80 9.16 4.79
N ASP A 77 -8.03 10.42 5.17
CA ASP A 77 -9.30 10.89 5.74
C ASP A 77 -9.86 9.99 6.85
N GLY A 78 -9.00 9.54 7.76
CA GLY A 78 -9.36 8.65 8.87
C GLY A 78 -9.59 7.18 8.49
N MET A 79 -9.43 6.80 7.22
CA MET A 79 -9.59 5.42 6.74
C MET A 79 -8.25 4.74 6.47
N SER A 80 -8.10 3.49 6.91
CA SER A 80 -6.89 2.69 6.64
C SER A 80 -6.82 2.26 5.18
N VAL A 81 -5.81 2.77 4.46
CA VAL A 81 -5.52 2.39 3.07
C VAL A 81 -5.14 0.92 2.99
N ASN A 82 -4.30 0.44 3.93
CA ASN A 82 -3.87 -0.95 3.98
C ASN A 82 -5.06 -1.92 4.11
N GLU A 83 -6.02 -1.61 4.98
CA GLU A 83 -7.20 -2.46 5.18
C GLU A 83 -8.10 -2.49 3.93
N ILE A 84 -8.36 -1.32 3.32
CA ILE A 84 -9.14 -1.23 2.09
C ILE A 84 -8.50 -2.06 0.98
N MET A 85 -7.18 -1.96 0.81
CA MET A 85 -6.46 -2.71 -0.21
C MET A 85 -6.45 -4.22 0.06
N ARG A 86 -6.29 -4.65 1.32
CA ARG A 86 -6.42 -6.07 1.70
C ARG A 86 -7.80 -6.62 1.38
N ARG A 87 -8.87 -5.90 1.73
CA ARG A 87 -10.24 -6.30 1.40
C ARG A 87 -10.46 -6.41 -0.10
N GLU A 88 -9.88 -5.49 -0.87
CA GLU A 88 -9.98 -5.54 -2.33
C GLU A 88 -9.23 -6.75 -2.92
N ILE A 89 -8.06 -7.11 -2.37
CA ILE A 89 -7.33 -8.34 -2.74
C ILE A 89 -8.19 -9.57 -2.47
N ILE A 90 -8.77 -9.68 -1.27
CA ILE A 90 -9.66 -10.80 -0.90
C ILE A 90 -10.88 -10.85 -1.83
N ARG A 91 -11.46 -9.68 -2.16
CA ARG A 91 -12.62 -9.59 -3.06
C ARG A 91 -12.30 -10.06 -4.48
N LEU A 92 -11.12 -9.75 -5.00
CA LEU A 92 -10.74 -10.08 -6.38
C LEU A 92 -10.24 -11.52 -6.52
N TYR A 93 -9.53 -12.05 -5.52
CA TYR A 93 -8.83 -13.33 -5.62
C TYR A 93 -9.34 -14.41 -4.67
N GLY A 94 -10.19 -14.08 -3.71
CA GLY A 94 -10.70 -15.04 -2.72
C GLY A 94 -9.66 -15.54 -1.70
N CYS A 95 -8.44 -15.00 -1.71
CA CYS A 95 -7.35 -15.41 -0.82
C CYS A 95 -7.05 -14.32 0.21
N ASP A 96 -7.01 -14.71 1.49
CA ASP A 96 -6.40 -13.92 2.55
C ASP A 96 -4.98 -14.46 2.80
N ASN A 97 -3.97 -13.69 2.38
CA ASN A 97 -2.56 -14.09 2.45
C ASN A 97 -1.99 -14.08 3.88
N GLN A 98 -2.81 -13.82 4.93
CA GLN A 98 -2.35 -13.92 6.32
C GLN A 98 -2.07 -15.34 6.80
N LYS A 99 -2.53 -16.39 6.09
CA LYS A 99 -2.28 -17.80 6.49
C LYS A 99 -0.95 -18.39 6.02
N VAL A 100 -0.06 -17.61 5.39
CA VAL A 100 1.21 -18.13 4.81
C VAL A 100 2.45 -17.74 5.64
N ILE A 101 2.28 -17.16 6.82
CA ILE A 101 3.39 -16.86 7.74
C ILE A 101 3.16 -17.55 9.09
N ASP A 102 2.99 -18.86 9.05
CA ASP A 102 3.24 -19.75 10.19
C ASP A 102 3.99 -20.97 9.62
N ASN A 103 5.31 -20.84 9.52
CA ASN A 103 6.28 -21.94 9.38
C ASN A 103 7.57 -21.53 10.08
#